data_AF-A0A8S4RVJ0-F1
#
_entry.id   AF-A0A8S4RVJ0-F1
#
_cell.length_a   1.000
_cell.length_b   1.000
_cell.length_c   1.000
_cell.angle_alpha   90.00
_cell.angle_beta   90.00
_cell.angle_gamma   90.00
#
_symmetry.space_group_name_H-M   'P 1'
#
loop_
_entity.id
_entity.type
_entity.pdbx_description
1 polymer ?
#
loop_
_entity_poly.entity_id
_entity_poly.type
_entity_poly.pdbx_seq_one_letter_code
_entity_poly.pdbx_strand_id
1 'polypeptide(L)'
;MQDLKFYYVESVNDLRISPIGGDLKKAMKKVIYKLSSQAETTDKAPKPYYHEGFNHAFALWRHGMTKEADSFAQLLANNEGEANGLVELGKKLIGASQFTLAAIIKLLDDQVLPPVPATWADDLTQQLKDDLVVSQR
;
A
#
# COMPACT_ATOMS: atom_id res chain seq x y z
N MET A 1 -6.66 28.91 -11.99
CA MET A 1 -6.65 27.44 -11.90
C MET A 1 -5.22 27.02 -11.60
N GLN A 2 -4.98 26.17 -10.61
CA GLN A 2 -3.63 25.68 -10.31
C GLN A 2 -3.14 24.75 -11.43
N ASP A 3 -1.86 24.80 -11.77
CA ASP A 3 -1.23 23.89 -12.73
C ASP A 3 -1.15 22.48 -12.12
N LEU A 4 -2.10 21.62 -12.47
CA LEU A 4 -2.17 20.26 -11.95
C LEU A 4 -1.21 19.34 -12.73
N LYS A 5 -0.25 18.73 -12.04
CA LYS A 5 0.64 17.70 -12.61
C LYS A 5 0.05 16.31 -12.33
N PHE A 6 -0.09 15.49 -13.37
CA PHE A 6 -0.58 14.11 -13.24
C PHE A 6 0.58 13.11 -13.26
N TYR A 7 0.63 12.26 -12.25
CA TYR A 7 1.59 11.15 -12.16
C TYR A 7 0.83 9.82 -12.05
N TYR A 8 1.39 8.75 -12.62
CA TYR A 8 0.77 7.42 -12.55
C TYR A 8 1.79 6.31 -12.33
N VAL A 9 1.34 5.22 -11.72
CA VAL A 9 2.13 4.01 -11.44
C VAL A 9 1.35 2.81 -11.94
N GLU A 10 1.94 2.00 -12.82
CA GLU A 10 1.26 0.82 -13.38
C GLU A 10 1.46 -0.46 -12.56
N SER A 11 2.47 -0.49 -11.68
CA SER A 11 2.74 -1.63 -10.82
C SER A 11 3.57 -1.23 -9.61
N VAL A 12 3.38 -1.99 -8.54
CA VAL A 12 4.20 -1.96 -7.33
C VAL A 12 5.04 -3.23 -7.37
N ASN A 13 6.34 -3.13 -7.08
CA ASN A 13 7.29 -4.26 -7.18
C ASN A 13 7.53 -4.88 -5.79
N ASP A 14 6.47 -5.10 -5.02
CA ASP A 14 6.53 -5.78 -3.72
C ASP A 14 5.83 -7.15 -3.85
N LEU A 15 6.56 -8.24 -3.59
CA LEU A 15 6.06 -9.61 -3.70
C LEU A 15 4.88 -9.92 -2.78
N ARG A 16 4.67 -9.11 -1.73
CA ARG A 16 3.58 -9.28 -0.75
C ARG A 16 2.30 -8.55 -1.17
N ILE A 17 2.34 -7.80 -2.27
CA ILE A 17 1.20 -7.06 -2.79
C ILE A 17 0.78 -7.69 -4.13
N SER A 18 -0.53 -7.86 -4.32
CA SER A 18 -1.05 -8.34 -5.59
C SER A 18 -0.80 -7.30 -6.69
N PRO A 19 -0.38 -7.74 -7.89
CA PRO A 19 -0.20 -6.82 -9.01
C PRO A 19 -1.53 -6.21 -9.41
N ILE A 20 -1.49 -4.99 -9.95
CA ILE A 20 -2.67 -4.32 -10.48
C ILE A 20 -3.26 -5.17 -11.63
N GLY A 21 -4.54 -5.52 -11.50
CA GLY A 21 -5.26 -6.35 -12.46
C GLY A 21 -5.34 -5.74 -13.86
N GLY A 22 -5.43 -6.59 -14.88
CA GLY A 22 -5.40 -6.16 -16.29
C GLY A 22 -6.52 -5.19 -16.66
N ASP A 23 -7.73 -5.37 -16.13
CA ASP A 23 -8.86 -4.49 -16.43
C ASP A 23 -8.72 -3.10 -15.79
N LEU A 24 -8.17 -3.05 -14.57
CA LEU A 24 -7.84 -1.78 -13.93
C LEU A 24 -6.74 -1.04 -14.70
N LYS A 25 -5.71 -1.76 -15.17
CA LYS A 25 -4.68 -1.21 -16.07
C LYS A 25 -5.28 -0.66 -17.36
N LYS A 26 -6.22 -1.37 -18.00
CA LYS A 26 -6.92 -0.89 -19.20
C LYS A 26 -7.70 0.40 -18.92
N ALA A 27 -8.43 0.46 -17.81
CA ALA A 27 -9.18 1.66 -17.42
C ALA A 27 -8.24 2.85 -17.20
N MET A 28 -7.15 2.65 -16.45
CA MET A 28 -6.13 3.67 -16.22
C MET A 28 -5.52 4.17 -17.54
N LYS A 29 -5.18 3.27 -18.49
CA LYS A 29 -4.66 3.67 -19.82
C LYS A 29 -5.63 4.54 -20.61
N LYS A 30 -6.94 4.30 -20.53
CA LYS A 30 -7.95 5.16 -21.16
C LYS A 30 -7.93 6.58 -20.57
N VAL A 31 -7.80 6.69 -19.25
CA VAL A 31 -7.71 8.00 -18.57
C VAL A 31 -6.42 8.72 -18.96
N ILE A 32 -5.27 8.03 -18.91
CA ILE A 32 -3.98 8.59 -19.32
C ILE A 32 -4.03 9.08 -20.77
N TYR A 33 -4.60 8.29 -21.67
CA TYR A 33 -4.77 8.67 -23.08
C TYR A 33 -5.63 9.94 -23.21
N LYS A 34 -6.77 10.00 -22.53
CA LYS A 34 -7.66 11.16 -22.60
C LYS A 34 -6.98 12.43 -22.07
N LEU A 35 -6.33 12.34 -20.91
CA LEU A 35 -5.59 13.46 -20.31
C LEU A 35 -4.44 13.91 -21.21
N SER A 36 -3.68 12.97 -21.79
CA SER A 36 -2.60 13.27 -22.73
C SER A 36 -3.11 13.97 -24.00
N SER A 37 -4.26 13.55 -24.53
CA SER A 37 -4.85 14.15 -25.74
C SER A 37 -5.37 15.58 -25.53
N GLN A 38 -5.59 15.97 -24.27
CA GLN A 38 -6.08 17.29 -23.88
C GLN A 38 -4.97 18.18 -23.31
N ALA A 39 -3.76 17.66 -23.16
CA ALA A 39 -2.63 18.42 -22.64
C ALA A 39 -2.15 19.42 -23.69
N GLU A 40 -2.06 20.70 -23.30
CA GLU A 40 -1.57 21.78 -24.16
C GLU A 40 -0.09 21.60 -24.53
N THR A 41 0.68 21.00 -23.63
CA THR A 41 2.11 20.73 -23.79
C THR A 41 2.45 19.34 -23.25
N THR A 42 3.54 18.76 -23.74
CA THR A 42 4.05 17.46 -23.28
C THR A 42 4.37 17.47 -21.77
N ASP A 43 4.72 18.62 -21.20
CA ASP A 43 4.99 18.75 -19.77
C ASP A 43 3.75 18.66 -18.89
N LYS A 44 2.58 19.00 -19.43
CA LYS A 44 1.28 18.87 -18.76
C LYS A 44 0.64 17.49 -18.96
N ALA A 45 1.20 16.65 -19.83
CA ALA A 45 0.71 15.29 -20.01
C ALA A 45 1.04 14.42 -18.77
N PRO A 46 0.20 13.42 -18.44
CA PRO A 46 0.49 12.49 -17.34
C PRO A 46 1.84 11.78 -17.51
N LYS A 47 2.66 11.76 -16.45
CA LYS A 47 3.99 11.14 -16.47
C LYS A 47 4.01 9.86 -15.62
N PRO A 48 4.63 8.77 -16.10
CA PRO A 48 4.88 7.62 -15.24
C PRO A 48 5.80 8.03 -14.10
N TYR A 49 5.53 7.52 -12.91
CA TYR A 49 6.30 7.80 -11.71
C TYR A 49 6.81 6.49 -11.10
N TYR A 50 8.00 6.56 -10.52
CA TYR A 50 8.61 5.45 -9.80
C TYR A 50 9.41 5.99 -8.62
N HIS A 51 9.36 5.25 -7.52
CA HIS A 51 10.14 5.48 -6.32
C HIS A 51 10.51 4.12 -5.71
N GLU A 52 11.68 4.00 -5.09
CA GLU A 52 12.15 2.72 -4.53
C GLU A 52 11.24 2.20 -3.40
N GLY A 53 10.51 3.10 -2.74
CA GLY A 53 9.47 2.75 -1.76
C GLY A 53 8.39 1.81 -2.32
N PHE A 54 8.15 1.81 -3.64
CA PHE A 54 7.22 0.85 -4.26
C PHE A 54 7.75 -0.58 -4.28
N ASN A 55 9.04 -0.82 -4.04
CA ASN A 55 9.56 -2.18 -3.85
C ASN A 55 9.29 -2.72 -2.44
N HIS A 56 8.93 -1.84 -1.51
CA HIS A 56 8.74 -2.14 -0.10
C HIS A 56 7.40 -1.65 0.45
N ALA A 57 6.43 -1.45 -0.43
CA ALA A 57 5.15 -0.82 -0.10
C ALA A 57 4.40 -1.55 1.03
N PHE A 58 4.50 -2.88 1.14
CA PHE A 58 3.86 -3.61 2.23
C PHE A 58 4.56 -3.32 3.58
N ALA A 59 5.90 -3.23 3.57
CA ALA A 59 6.64 -2.85 4.78
C ALA A 59 6.32 -1.41 5.22
N LEU A 60 6.24 -0.47 4.27
CA LEU A 60 5.84 0.91 4.56
C LEU A 60 4.41 0.99 5.07
N TRP A 61 3.48 0.23 4.49
CA TRP A 61 2.11 0.11 5.01
C TRP A 61 2.10 -0.43 6.45
N ARG A 62 2.83 -1.52 6.74
CA ARG A 62 2.93 -2.05 8.11
C ARG A 62 3.46 -1.02 9.10
N HIS A 63 4.50 -0.26 8.73
CA HIS A 63 5.00 0.84 9.56
C HIS A 63 3.91 1.91 9.80
N GLY A 64 3.18 2.30 8.75
CA GLY A 64 2.04 3.22 8.86
C GLY A 64 0.98 2.73 9.83
N MET A 65 0.63 1.43 9.79
CA MET A 65 -0.34 0.82 10.70
C MET A 65 0.07 0.89 12.17
N THR A 66 1.37 0.91 12.49
CA THR A 66 1.83 1.05 13.90
C THR A 66 1.51 2.42 14.50
N LYS A 67 1.18 3.40 13.67
CA LYS A 67 0.82 4.76 14.08
C LYS A 67 -0.68 4.92 14.33
N GLU A 68 -1.49 3.92 13.99
CA GLU A 68 -2.92 3.92 14.27
C GLU A 68 -3.16 3.59 15.76
N ALA A 69 -4.23 4.15 16.33
CA ALA A 69 -4.52 4.01 17.76
C ALA A 69 -5.11 2.63 18.12
N ASP A 70 -5.68 1.93 17.14
CA ASP A 70 -6.44 0.71 17.36
C ASP A 70 -5.58 -0.55 17.21
N SER A 71 -5.88 -1.56 18.02
CA SER A 71 -5.26 -2.89 17.89
C SER A 71 -5.97 -3.68 16.80
N PHE A 72 -5.23 -4.04 15.74
CA PHE A 72 -5.76 -4.88 14.66
C PHE A 72 -6.31 -6.22 15.18
N ALA A 73 -5.67 -6.81 16.20
CA ALA A 73 -6.13 -8.06 16.81
C ALA A 73 -7.48 -7.92 17.54
N GLN A 74 -7.74 -6.76 18.13
CA GLN A 74 -9.02 -6.46 18.78
C GLN A 74 -10.10 -6.15 17.75
N LEU A 75 -9.79 -5.33 16.75
CA LEU A 75 -10.71 -5.01 15.66
C LEU A 75 -11.16 -6.27 14.92
N LEU A 76 -10.26 -7.21 14.66
CA LEU A 76 -10.59 -8.47 14.00
C LEU A 76 -11.52 -9.36 14.83
N ALA A 77 -11.45 -9.25 16.16
CA ALA A 77 -12.31 -9.95 17.10
C ALA A 77 -13.56 -9.14 17.51
N ASN A 78 -13.94 -8.11 16.75
CA ASN A 78 -15.05 -7.20 17.05
C ASN A 78 -14.99 -6.57 18.46
N ASN A 79 -13.78 -6.36 18.99
CA ASN A 79 -13.53 -5.89 20.36
C ASN A 79 -14.06 -6.82 21.48
N GLU A 80 -14.43 -8.07 21.16
CA GLU A 80 -14.84 -9.09 22.14
C GLU A 80 -13.64 -9.87 22.71
N GLY A 81 -12.41 -9.49 22.33
CA GLY A 81 -11.15 -10.10 22.75
C GLY A 81 -10.01 -9.76 21.79
N GLU A 82 -8.95 -10.57 21.81
CA GLU A 82 -7.83 -10.45 20.86
C GLU A 82 -7.66 -11.73 20.03
N ALA A 83 -7.60 -11.58 18.71
CA ALA A 83 -7.29 -12.69 17.81
C ALA A 83 -5.81 -13.05 17.90
N ASN A 84 -5.49 -14.33 18.10
CA ASN A 84 -4.12 -14.83 18.09
C ASN A 84 -3.76 -15.39 16.71
N GLY A 85 -2.70 -14.88 16.08
CA GLY A 85 -2.31 -15.24 14.72
C GLY A 85 -1.93 -16.72 14.56
N LEU A 86 -1.22 -17.31 15.53
CA LEU A 86 -0.80 -18.72 15.48
C LEU A 86 -1.99 -19.66 15.65
N VAL A 87 -2.89 -19.34 16.57
CA VAL A 87 -4.13 -20.10 16.80
C VAL A 87 -5.01 -20.06 15.56
N GLU A 88 -5.21 -18.87 14.98
CA GLU A 88 -6.04 -18.71 13.79
C GLU A 88 -5.42 -19.34 12.54
N LEU A 89 -4.09 -19.35 12.43
CA LEU A 89 -3.40 -20.11 11.40
C LEU A 89 -3.67 -21.61 11.53
N GLY A 90 -3.53 -22.17 12.74
CA GLY A 90 -3.85 -23.57 13.01
C GLY A 90 -5.31 -23.90 12.65
N LYS A 91 -6.26 -23.07 13.09
CA LYS A 91 -7.68 -23.19 12.72
C LYS A 91 -7.88 -23.09 11.20
N LYS A 92 -7.15 -22.24 10.49
CA LYS A 92 -7.29 -22.07 9.03
C LYS A 92 -6.85 -23.33 8.29
N LEU A 93 -5.78 -23.97 8.73
CA LEU A 93 -5.26 -25.21 8.13
C LEU A 93 -6.26 -26.37 8.22
N ILE A 94 -7.08 -26.41 9.27
CA ILE A 94 -8.15 -27.41 9.44
C ILE A 94 -9.52 -26.93 8.97
N GLY A 95 -9.60 -25.76 8.31
CA GLY A 95 -10.86 -25.19 7.79
C GLY A 95 -11.81 -24.60 8.84
N ALA A 96 -11.36 -24.45 10.09
CA ALA A 96 -12.16 -23.93 11.21
C ALA A 96 -12.09 -22.41 11.40
N SER A 97 -11.11 -21.72 10.79
CA SER A 97 -10.99 -20.26 10.94
C SER A 97 -11.91 -19.51 9.97
N GLN A 98 -12.66 -18.56 10.53
CA GLN A 98 -13.52 -17.63 9.79
C GLN A 98 -12.73 -16.46 9.19
N PHE A 99 -11.48 -16.25 9.61
CA PHE A 99 -10.66 -15.15 9.10
C PHE A 99 -10.04 -15.48 7.75
N THR A 100 -9.81 -14.43 6.95
CA THR A 100 -9.07 -14.57 5.71
C THR A 100 -7.60 -14.88 6.00
N LEU A 101 -6.92 -15.58 5.09
CA LEU A 101 -5.49 -15.85 5.26
C LEU A 101 -4.67 -14.55 5.34
N ALA A 102 -5.08 -13.50 4.61
CA ALA A 102 -4.45 -12.19 4.67
C ALA A 102 -4.54 -11.57 6.09
N ALA A 103 -5.70 -11.68 6.75
CA ALA A 103 -5.86 -11.20 8.13
C ALA A 103 -4.99 -11.99 9.11
N ILE A 104 -4.89 -13.30 8.94
CA ILE A 104 -4.03 -14.16 9.77
C ILE A 104 -2.56 -13.81 9.57
N ILE A 105 -2.11 -13.59 8.32
CA ILE A 105 -0.74 -13.15 8.03
C ILE A 105 -0.47 -11.80 8.70
N LYS A 106 -1.40 -10.85 8.65
CA LYS A 106 -1.26 -9.57 9.36
C LYS A 106 -1.15 -9.74 10.88
N LEU A 107 -1.92 -10.66 11.49
CA LEU A 107 -1.79 -10.96 12.91
C LEU A 107 -0.40 -11.51 13.25
N LEU A 108 0.13 -12.42 12.42
CA LEU A 108 1.48 -12.96 12.60
C LEU A 108 2.54 -11.88 12.40
N ASP A 109 2.32 -10.97 11.46
CA ASP A 109 3.20 -9.82 11.24
C ASP A 109 3.29 -8.94 12.50
N ASP A 110 2.19 -8.72 13.20
CA ASP A 110 2.15 -7.89 14.41
C ASP A 110 2.67 -8.63 15.66
N GLN A 111 2.38 -9.94 15.78
CA GLN A 111 2.64 -10.71 17.00
C GLN A 111 3.96 -11.48 16.99
N VAL A 112 4.52 -11.78 15.81
CA VAL A 112 5.64 -12.72 15.66
C VAL A 112 6.81 -12.13 14.87
N LEU A 113 6.54 -11.40 13.78
CA LEU A 113 7.61 -10.88 12.93
C LEU A 113 8.31 -9.65 13.53
N PRO A 114 9.60 -9.44 13.19
CA PRO A 114 10.31 -8.25 13.65
C PRO A 114 9.67 -6.98 13.08
N PRO A 115 9.64 -5.89 13.87
CA PRO A 115 9.09 -4.61 13.43
C PRO A 115 9.93 -4.03 12.29
N VAL A 116 9.29 -3.21 11.46
CA VAL A 116 9.96 -2.45 10.41
C VAL A 116 10.83 -1.37 11.09
N PRO A 117 12.09 -1.14 10.64
CA PRO A 117 12.90 -0.07 11.19
C PRO A 117 12.23 1.29 10.94
N ALA A 118 11.82 1.96 12.02
CA ALA A 118 10.99 3.16 11.94
C ALA A 118 11.67 4.30 11.18
N THR A 119 12.95 4.55 11.46
CA THR A 119 13.73 5.62 10.80
C THR A 119 13.79 5.41 9.29
N TRP A 120 14.13 4.21 8.84
CA TRP A 120 14.17 3.86 7.42
C TRP A 120 12.81 4.07 6.74
N ALA A 121 11.72 3.63 7.39
CA ALA A 121 10.39 3.75 6.82
C ALA A 121 9.90 5.21 6.78
N ASP A 122 10.19 5.99 7.82
CA ASP A 122 9.89 7.42 7.87
C ASP A 122 10.67 8.21 6.81
N ASP A 123 11.97 7.99 6.70
CA ASP A 123 12.83 8.65 5.72
C ASP A 123 12.36 8.34 4.29
N LEU A 124 12.09 7.07 3.99
CA LEU A 124 11.65 6.67 2.66
C LEU A 124 10.25 7.19 2.31
N THR A 125 9.37 7.31 3.30
CA THR A 125 8.05 7.93 3.14
C THR A 125 8.16 9.43 2.91
N GLN A 126 9.10 10.09 3.59
CA GLN A 126 9.37 11.51 3.44
C GLN A 126 9.96 11.82 2.07
N GLN A 127 10.90 11.01 1.57
CA GLN A 127 11.41 11.12 0.19
C GLN A 127 10.31 11.03 -0.85
N LEU A 128 9.40 10.04 -0.73
CA LEU A 128 8.24 9.90 -1.61
C LEU A 128 7.36 11.15 -1.61
N LYS A 129 7.15 11.74 -0.43
CA LYS A 129 6.35 12.96 -0.27
C LYS A 129 7.04 14.16 -0.92
N ASP A 130 8.34 14.28 -0.73
CA ASP A 130 9.12 15.38 -1.28
C ASP A 130 9.17 15.32 -2.81
N ASP A 131 9.32 14.14 -3.40
CA ASP A 131 9.27 13.93 -4.85
C ASP A 131 7.96 14.44 -5.48
N LEU A 132 6.83 14.26 -4.79
CA LEU A 132 5.52 14.62 -5.31
C LEU A 132 5.07 16.05 -4.97
N VAL A 133 5.53 16.60 -3.84
CA VAL A 133 5.10 17.90 -3.31
C VAL A 133 6.13 19.00 -3.56
N VAL A 134 7.42 18.72 -3.42
CA VAL A 134 8.50 19.71 -3.64
C VAL A 134 8.78 19.91 -5.13
N SER A 135 8.59 18.88 -5.96
CA SER A 135 8.55 18.99 -7.43
C SER A 135 7.39 19.87 -7.97
N GLN A 136 6.53 20.41 -7.09
CA GLN A 136 5.47 21.35 -7.45
C GLN A 136 5.85 22.83 -7.30
N ARG A 137 7.10 23.15 -6.91
CA ARG A 137 7.62 24.53 -6.91
C ARG A 137 8.46 24.83 -8.16
#